data_AF-A0A2Z5R0E8-F1
#
_entry.id   AF-A0A2Z5R0E8-F1
#
_cell.length_a   1.000
_cell.length_b   1.000
_cell.length_c   1.000
_cell.angle_alpha   90.00
_cell.angle_beta   90.00
_cell.angle_gamma   90.00
#
_symmetry.space_group_name_H-M   'P 1'
#
loop_
_entity.id
_entity.type
_entity.pdbx_description
1 polymer ?
#
loop_
_entity_poly.entity_id
_entity_poly.type
_entity_poly.pdbx_seq_one_letter_code
_entity_poly.pdbx_strand_id
1 'polypeptide(L)'
;MSAPVFYVAPQEFDPLTPGTDFELTGPEGHHAKVKRVENGERIDLADGQGRRALGTVEATTTSGIRVRIIEIQHDKNPLEVYVVQALAKDGRDVQAIETATELGATGVVPWGADRSIVRWKGERAAKAHTKWRNTVVAAAKQSRRSRIPTVYDLHSTPELAELIAEVRAQGAAVFILHEQASERLTTLLGQSAGERLGEIYLVVGPEGASANVKLRCSRRRVPP
;
A
#
# COMPACT_ATOMS: atom_id res chain seq x y z
N MET A 1 -4.14 -21.57 9.75
CA MET A 1 -4.31 -20.12 10.01
C MET A 1 -2.96 -19.46 9.80
N SER A 2 -2.87 -18.36 9.03
CA SER A 2 -1.58 -17.66 8.90
C SER A 2 -1.27 -16.85 10.15
N ALA A 3 0.00 -16.84 10.51
CA ALA A 3 0.53 -16.24 11.73
C ALA A 3 0.21 -14.72 11.79
N PRO A 4 0.00 -14.16 13.00
CA PRO A 4 -0.15 -12.72 13.16
C PRO A 4 1.15 -11.99 12.78
N VAL A 5 1.00 -10.82 12.15
CA VAL A 5 2.12 -9.96 11.74
C VAL A 5 2.31 -8.83 12.75
N PHE A 6 3.57 -8.60 13.12
CA PHE A 6 4.03 -7.47 13.91
C PHE A 6 5.11 -6.72 13.14
N TYR A 7 5.02 -5.39 13.09
CA TYR A 7 6.01 -4.60 12.35
C TYR A 7 7.19 -4.23 13.25
N VAL A 8 8.40 -4.33 12.74
CA VAL A 8 9.64 -3.91 13.42
C VAL A 8 10.38 -2.91 12.54
N ALA A 9 11.21 -2.05 13.15
CA ALA A 9 11.99 -1.13 12.34
C ALA A 9 12.97 -1.91 11.45
N PRO A 10 13.29 -1.44 10.23
CA PRO A 10 14.24 -2.11 9.35
C PRO A 10 15.60 -2.39 10.03
N GLN A 11 16.08 -1.48 10.87
CA GLN A 11 17.34 -1.63 11.60
C GLN A 11 17.28 -2.73 12.67
N GLU A 12 16.11 -2.99 13.23
CA GLU A 12 15.88 -4.10 14.17
C GLU A 12 15.72 -5.43 13.41
N PHE A 13 15.24 -5.38 12.16
CA PHE A 13 15.07 -6.55 11.30
C PHE A 13 16.39 -7.03 10.67
N ASP A 14 17.25 -6.10 10.25
CA ASP A 14 18.50 -6.39 9.54
C ASP A 14 19.41 -7.46 10.19
N PRO A 15 19.60 -7.50 11.52
CA PRO A 15 20.45 -8.52 12.15
C PRO A 15 19.76 -9.89 12.33
N LEU A 16 18.47 -10.02 12.00
CA LEU A 16 17.72 -11.27 12.22
C LEU A 16 18.21 -12.38 11.28
N THR A 17 18.55 -13.53 11.86
CA THR A 17 18.91 -14.73 11.10
C THR A 17 18.25 -15.97 11.73
N PRO A 18 18.03 -17.05 10.97
CA PRO A 18 17.51 -18.28 11.54
C PRO A 18 18.32 -18.75 12.75
N GLY A 19 17.63 -19.02 13.86
CA GLY A 19 18.22 -19.43 15.13
C GLY A 19 18.50 -18.29 16.12
N THR A 20 18.42 -17.01 15.74
CA THR A 20 18.60 -15.89 16.68
C THR A 20 17.36 -15.63 17.52
N ASP A 21 17.57 -15.06 18.70
CA ASP A 21 16.53 -14.47 19.53
C ASP A 21 16.24 -13.03 19.11
N PHE A 22 14.96 -12.65 19.17
CA PHE A 22 14.54 -11.27 19.07
C PHE A 22 13.55 -10.92 20.19
N GLU A 23 13.74 -9.77 20.83
CA GLU A 23 12.79 -9.25 21.82
C GLU A 23 11.90 -8.20 21.16
N LEU A 24 10.65 -8.56 20.89
CA LEU A 24 9.65 -7.62 20.38
C LEU A 24 9.11 -6.80 21.55
N THR A 25 9.49 -5.53 21.59
CA THR A 25 9.13 -4.58 22.65
C THR A 25 8.29 -3.41 22.12
N GLY A 26 8.06 -2.38 22.95
CA GLY A 26 7.38 -1.17 22.54
C GLY A 26 5.90 -1.38 22.19
N PRO A 27 5.33 -0.55 21.29
CA PRO A 27 3.92 -0.65 20.90
C PRO A 27 3.54 -2.02 20.34
N GLU A 28 4.41 -2.64 19.56
CA GLU A 28 4.15 -3.92 18.90
C GLU A 28 4.30 -5.10 19.88
N GLY A 29 5.25 -5.05 20.81
CA GLY A 29 5.34 -6.01 21.92
C GLY A 29 4.12 -5.94 22.84
N HIS A 30 3.64 -4.73 23.15
CA HIS A 30 2.39 -4.55 23.90
C HIS A 30 1.18 -5.08 23.11
N HIS A 31 1.12 -4.81 21.80
CA HIS A 31 0.07 -5.34 20.93
C HIS A 31 0.05 -6.87 20.91
N ALA A 32 1.21 -7.53 20.90
CA ALA A 32 1.31 -8.98 20.96
C ALA A 32 0.73 -9.53 22.27
N LYS A 33 1.04 -8.89 23.40
CA LYS A 33 0.45 -9.23 24.70
C LYS A 33 -1.07 -9.04 24.73
N VAL A 34 -1.57 -7.94 24.14
CA VAL A 34 -3.02 -7.68 24.03
C VAL A 34 -3.71 -8.74 23.15
N LYS A 35 -3.05 -9.19 22.09
CA LYS A 35 -3.52 -10.31 21.26
C LYS A 35 -3.37 -11.68 21.92
N ARG A 36 -2.83 -11.74 23.15
CA ARG A 36 -2.66 -12.96 23.95
C ARG A 36 -1.88 -14.04 23.22
N VAL A 37 -0.85 -13.64 22.48
CA VAL A 37 0.04 -14.60 21.80
C VAL A 37 0.69 -15.50 22.84
N GLU A 38 0.62 -16.80 22.63
CA GLU A 38 1.07 -17.82 23.60
C GLU A 38 2.48 -18.33 23.30
N ASN A 39 3.12 -18.93 24.31
CA ASN A 39 4.38 -19.64 24.12
C ASN A 39 4.18 -20.81 23.14
N GLY A 40 5.09 -20.96 22.17
CA GLY A 40 4.99 -21.94 21.09
C GLY A 40 4.21 -21.43 19.87
N GLU A 41 3.50 -20.30 19.97
CA GLU A 41 2.77 -19.74 18.82
C GLU A 41 3.73 -19.17 17.77
N ARG A 42 3.37 -19.31 16.50
CA ARG A 42 4.14 -18.74 15.38
C ARG A 42 3.64 -17.35 15.07
N ILE A 43 4.58 -16.41 14.90
CA ILE A 43 4.31 -15.04 14.49
C ILE A 43 5.22 -14.66 13.32
N ASP A 44 4.82 -13.63 12.58
CA ASP A 44 5.65 -13.00 11.57
C ASP A 44 6.09 -11.62 12.04
N LEU A 45 7.39 -11.36 12.03
CA LEU A 45 7.96 -10.02 12.15
C LEU A 45 8.15 -9.48 10.73
N ALA A 46 7.64 -8.29 10.42
CA ALA A 46 7.78 -7.67 9.11
C ALA A 46 8.47 -6.31 9.21
N ASP A 47 9.31 -5.97 8.24
CA ASP A 47 10.00 -4.67 8.21
C ASP A 47 9.20 -3.56 7.53
N GLY A 48 8.01 -3.90 7.00
CA GLY A 48 7.18 -2.99 6.22
C GLY A 48 7.69 -2.72 4.80
N GLN A 49 8.82 -3.31 4.40
CA GLN A 49 9.45 -3.17 3.08
C GLN A 49 9.45 -4.49 2.29
N GLY A 50 8.69 -5.49 2.76
CA GLY A 50 8.52 -6.78 2.07
C GLY A 50 9.43 -7.89 2.56
N ARG A 51 10.23 -7.67 3.62
CA ARG A 51 10.92 -8.76 4.32
C ARG A 51 10.06 -9.21 5.50
N ARG A 52 10.06 -10.51 5.75
CA ARG A 52 9.34 -11.12 6.88
C ARG A 52 10.20 -12.20 7.53
N ALA A 53 10.18 -12.25 8.84
CA ALA A 53 10.83 -13.28 9.64
C ALA A 53 9.76 -14.09 10.35
N LEU A 54 9.66 -15.38 10.00
CA LEU A 54 8.82 -16.31 10.74
C LEU A 54 9.55 -16.69 12.02
N GLY A 55 8.86 -16.56 13.16
CA GLY A 55 9.42 -16.96 14.45
C GLY A 55 8.41 -17.64 15.35
N THR A 56 8.92 -18.32 16.38
CA THR A 56 8.11 -18.91 17.45
C THR A 56 8.31 -18.12 18.74
N VAL A 57 7.22 -17.77 19.41
CA VAL A 57 7.28 -17.12 20.72
C VAL A 57 7.81 -18.10 21.75
N GLU A 58 8.89 -17.74 22.44
CA GLU A 58 9.50 -18.57 23.50
C GLU A 58 9.02 -18.16 24.89
N ALA A 59 8.72 -16.88 25.09
CA ALA A 59 8.30 -16.34 26.37
C ALA A 59 7.62 -14.98 26.22
N THR A 60 6.69 -14.69 27.11
CA THR A 60 6.19 -13.34 27.35
C THR A 60 7.12 -12.64 28.36
N THR A 61 7.54 -11.42 28.05
CA THR A 61 8.39 -10.61 28.93
C THR A 61 7.59 -9.46 29.56
N THR A 62 8.21 -8.73 30.48
CA THR A 62 7.61 -7.52 31.07
C THR A 62 7.30 -6.48 29.99
N SER A 63 8.24 -6.29 29.06
CA SER A 63 8.27 -5.32 27.96
C SER A 63 7.55 -5.78 26.68
N GLY A 64 7.30 -7.09 26.50
CA GLY A 64 6.72 -7.63 25.27
C GLY A 64 6.82 -9.15 25.19
N ILE A 65 7.44 -9.67 24.13
CA ILE A 65 7.64 -11.11 23.91
C ILE A 65 9.05 -11.41 23.37
N ARG A 66 9.57 -12.60 23.66
CA ARG A 66 10.79 -13.14 23.04
C ARG A 66 10.42 -14.14 21.96
N VAL A 67 11.10 -14.04 20.82
CA VAL A 67 10.79 -14.77 19.61
C VAL A 67 12.05 -15.43 19.07
N ARG A 68 12.01 -16.75 18.83
CA ARG A 68 13.03 -17.48 18.08
C ARG A 68 12.79 -17.34 16.60
N ILE A 69 13.75 -16.83 15.85
CA ILE A 69 13.64 -16.75 14.40
C ILE A 69 13.84 -18.14 13.78
N ILE A 70 12.92 -18.54 12.91
CA ILE A 70 12.94 -19.83 12.21
C ILE A 70 13.40 -19.63 10.78
N GLU A 71 12.86 -18.63 10.09
CA GLU A 71 13.07 -18.43 8.65
C GLU A 71 12.97 -16.94 8.31
N ILE A 72 13.78 -16.49 7.34
CA ILE A 72 13.66 -15.17 6.72
C ILE A 72 13.16 -15.34 5.29
N GLN A 73 12.11 -14.62 4.94
CA GLN A 73 11.50 -14.61 3.62
C GLN A 73 11.45 -13.19 3.06
N HIS A 74 11.45 -13.10 1.73
CA HIS A 74 11.22 -11.85 1.02
C HIS A 74 10.04 -12.03 0.07
N ASP A 75 8.96 -11.32 0.35
CA ASP A 75 7.77 -11.35 -0.48
C ASP A 75 8.04 -10.56 -1.76
N LYS A 76 8.21 -11.29 -2.86
CA LYS A 76 8.33 -10.69 -4.18
C LYS A 76 6.94 -10.27 -4.64
N ASN A 77 6.77 -9.00 -4.98
CA ASN A 77 5.58 -8.55 -5.68
C ASN A 77 5.90 -8.49 -7.19
N PRO A 78 5.36 -9.43 -8.01
CA PRO A 78 5.68 -9.45 -9.44
C PRO A 78 5.04 -8.30 -10.22
N LEU A 79 4.09 -7.57 -9.61
CA LEU A 79 3.38 -6.44 -10.19
C LEU A 79 3.13 -5.37 -9.13
N GLU A 80 3.71 -4.19 -9.32
CA GLU A 80 3.45 -3.04 -8.48
C GLU A 80 2.19 -2.31 -8.93
N VAL A 81 1.26 -2.10 -7.99
CA VAL A 81 -0.04 -1.46 -8.28
C VAL A 81 -0.17 -0.21 -7.43
N TYR A 82 -0.26 0.94 -8.07
CA TYR A 82 -0.45 2.22 -7.43
C TYR A 82 -1.88 2.71 -7.66
N VAL A 83 -2.56 3.11 -6.58
CA VAL A 83 -3.93 3.64 -6.67
C VAL A 83 -3.89 5.13 -6.46
N VAL A 84 -4.19 5.89 -7.52
CA VAL A 84 -4.41 7.32 -7.43
C VAL A 84 -5.88 7.54 -7.08
N GLN A 85 -6.12 8.07 -5.88
CA GLN A 85 -7.46 8.23 -5.34
C GLN A 85 -7.79 9.72 -5.19
N ALA A 86 -8.79 10.17 -5.95
CA ALA A 86 -9.35 11.50 -5.75
C ALA A 86 -9.94 11.65 -4.34
N LEU A 87 -9.69 12.79 -3.71
CA LEU A 87 -10.28 13.09 -2.40
C LEU A 87 -11.81 13.11 -2.48
N ALA A 88 -12.46 12.41 -1.55
CA ALA A 88 -13.90 12.23 -1.51
C ALA A 88 -14.47 12.59 -0.13
N LYS A 89 -15.76 12.94 -0.10
CA LYS A 89 -16.47 13.24 1.15
C LYS A 89 -16.86 11.97 1.91
N ASP A 90 -17.22 12.15 3.17
CA ASP A 90 -17.82 11.13 4.04
C ASP A 90 -16.92 9.90 4.25
N GLY A 91 -15.60 10.05 4.08
CA GLY A 91 -14.61 9.01 4.32
C GLY A 91 -14.52 7.93 3.24
N ARG A 92 -15.15 8.11 2.08
CA ARG A 92 -15.07 7.15 0.97
C ARG A 92 -13.67 6.99 0.39
N ASP A 93 -12.88 8.05 0.42
CA ASP A 93 -11.47 8.02 0.05
C ASP A 93 -10.65 7.15 1.02
N VAL A 94 -10.92 7.26 2.32
CA VAL A 94 -10.30 6.43 3.37
C VAL A 94 -10.70 4.96 3.21
N GLN A 95 -11.97 4.67 2.90
CA GLN A 95 -12.41 3.31 2.62
C GLN A 95 -11.77 2.73 1.34
N ALA A 96 -11.59 3.56 0.32
CA ALA A 96 -10.96 3.16 -0.93
C ALA A 96 -9.49 2.77 -0.73
N ILE A 97 -8.71 3.55 0.04
CA ILE A 97 -7.31 3.21 0.32
C ILE A 97 -7.15 2.01 1.25
N GLU A 98 -8.08 1.79 2.17
CA GLU A 98 -8.15 0.59 3.01
C GLU A 98 -8.34 -0.64 2.11
N THR A 99 -9.37 -0.62 1.27
CA THR A 99 -9.67 -1.69 0.31
C THR A 99 -8.49 -1.92 -0.65
N ALA A 100 -7.91 -0.85 -1.20
CA ALA A 100 -6.73 -0.95 -2.07
C ALA A 100 -5.55 -1.61 -1.36
N THR A 101 -5.32 -1.28 -0.09
CA THR A 101 -4.28 -1.90 0.74
C THR A 101 -4.54 -3.39 0.93
N GLU A 102 -5.79 -3.77 1.23
CA GLU A 102 -6.19 -5.17 1.39
C GLU A 102 -6.02 -5.99 0.10
N LEU A 103 -6.30 -5.36 -1.04
CA LEU A 103 -6.15 -5.97 -2.37
C LEU A 103 -4.71 -5.99 -2.91
N GLY A 104 -3.74 -5.53 -2.12
CA GLY A 104 -2.32 -5.66 -2.47
C GLY A 104 -1.70 -4.44 -3.15
N ALA A 105 -2.32 -3.25 -3.09
CA ALA A 105 -1.71 -2.03 -3.64
C ALA A 105 -0.30 -1.80 -3.06
N THR A 106 0.64 -1.39 -3.90
CA THR A 106 2.02 -1.05 -3.53
C THR A 106 2.12 0.37 -2.99
N GLY A 107 1.26 1.27 -3.45
CA GLY A 107 1.14 2.62 -2.91
C GLY A 107 -0.19 3.27 -3.25
N VAL A 108 -0.50 4.35 -2.53
CA VAL A 108 -1.69 5.16 -2.74
C VAL A 108 -1.30 6.64 -2.90
N VAL A 109 -1.83 7.27 -3.93
CA VAL A 109 -1.53 8.67 -4.28
C VAL A 109 -2.80 9.50 -4.08
N PRO A 110 -2.85 10.37 -3.06
CA PRO A 110 -3.97 11.28 -2.87
C PRO A 110 -4.00 12.32 -3.98
N TRP A 111 -5.18 12.52 -4.60
CA TRP A 111 -5.37 13.49 -5.67
C TRP A 111 -6.42 14.54 -5.33
N GLY A 112 -5.99 15.79 -5.24
CA GLY A 112 -6.83 16.98 -5.06
C GLY A 112 -7.41 17.45 -6.40
N ALA A 113 -8.30 16.67 -7.00
CA ALA A 113 -8.92 16.98 -8.29
C ALA A 113 -9.65 18.33 -8.32
N ASP A 114 -9.64 19.01 -9.47
CA ASP A 114 -10.23 20.36 -9.61
C ASP A 114 -11.71 20.43 -9.25
N ARG A 115 -12.45 19.36 -9.53
CA ARG A 115 -13.88 19.22 -9.21
C ARG A 115 -14.15 18.54 -7.86
N SER A 116 -13.11 18.22 -7.08
CA SER A 116 -13.33 17.67 -5.74
C SER A 116 -13.80 18.77 -4.78
N ILE A 117 -14.91 18.49 -4.10
CA ILE A 117 -15.46 19.30 -3.01
C ILE A 117 -14.51 19.29 -1.81
N VAL A 118 -13.78 18.18 -1.61
CA VAL A 118 -12.86 18.01 -0.48
C VAL A 118 -11.48 18.52 -0.86
N ARG A 119 -10.97 19.45 -0.05
CA ARG A 119 -9.64 20.03 -0.20
C ARG A 119 -8.88 19.97 1.11
N TRP A 120 -7.68 19.41 1.07
CA TRP A 120 -6.73 19.48 2.16
C TRP A 120 -6.07 20.87 2.15
N LYS A 121 -6.26 21.67 3.20
CA LYS A 121 -5.68 23.01 3.33
C LYS A 121 -5.15 23.24 4.74
N GLY A 122 -3.99 23.89 4.87
CA GLY A 122 -3.37 24.24 6.14
C GLY A 122 -3.19 23.02 7.06
N GLU A 123 -3.39 23.20 8.37
CA GLU A 123 -3.26 22.12 9.37
C GLU A 123 -4.16 20.91 9.11
N ARG A 124 -5.30 21.10 8.42
CA ARG A 124 -6.20 20.00 8.07
C ARG A 124 -5.58 19.03 7.07
N ALA A 125 -4.64 19.50 6.24
CA ALA A 125 -3.93 18.65 5.28
C ALA A 125 -3.05 17.63 5.99
N ALA A 126 -2.24 18.06 6.97
CA ALA A 126 -1.38 17.17 7.74
C ALA A 126 -2.21 16.13 8.52
N LYS A 127 -3.32 16.55 9.15
CA LYS A 127 -4.22 15.63 9.86
C LYS A 127 -4.86 14.60 8.93
N ALA A 128 -5.31 15.02 7.75
CA ALA A 128 -5.90 14.12 6.76
C ALA A 128 -4.87 13.12 6.19
N HIS A 129 -3.66 13.60 5.89
CA HIS A 129 -2.57 12.73 5.45
C HIS A 129 -2.18 11.72 6.54
N THR A 130 -2.06 12.14 7.80
CA THR A 130 -1.79 11.22 8.91
C THR A 130 -2.91 10.20 9.07
N LYS A 131 -4.17 10.60 8.88
CA LYS A 131 -5.31 9.66 8.87
C LYS A 131 -5.13 8.59 7.77
N TRP A 132 -4.76 8.99 6.55
CA TRP A 132 -4.50 8.05 5.47
C TRP A 132 -3.36 7.08 5.79
N ARG A 133 -2.22 7.57 6.31
CA ARG A 133 -1.11 6.72 6.75
C ARG A 133 -1.55 5.71 7.79
N ASN A 134 -2.28 6.14 8.81
CA ASN A 134 -2.76 5.27 9.87
C ASN A 134 -3.74 4.20 9.35
N THR A 135 -4.64 4.57 8.43
CA THR A 135 -5.55 3.62 7.78
C THR A 135 -4.77 2.57 6.98
N VAL A 136 -3.79 2.98 6.18
CA VAL A 136 -2.97 2.06 5.38
C VAL A 136 -2.15 1.12 6.27
N VAL A 137 -1.54 1.61 7.34
CA VAL A 137 -0.81 0.77 8.30
C VAL A 137 -1.74 -0.25 8.97
N ALA A 138 -2.93 0.19 9.42
CA ALA A 138 -3.91 -0.68 10.05
C ALA A 138 -4.41 -1.76 9.08
N ALA A 139 -4.76 -1.38 7.85
CA ALA A 139 -5.20 -2.30 6.81
C ALA A 139 -4.09 -3.31 6.45
N ALA A 140 -2.84 -2.84 6.25
CA ALA A 140 -1.71 -3.71 5.98
C ALA A 140 -1.47 -4.73 7.10
N LYS A 141 -1.64 -4.33 8.37
CA LYS A 141 -1.56 -5.23 9.53
C LYS A 141 -2.67 -6.27 9.55
N GLN A 142 -3.92 -5.86 9.29
CA GLN A 142 -5.07 -6.78 9.24
C GLN A 142 -4.96 -7.78 8.08
N SER A 143 -4.46 -7.33 6.94
CA SER A 143 -4.18 -8.17 5.77
C SER A 143 -2.89 -9.00 5.89
N ARG A 144 -2.15 -8.87 7.00
CA ARG A 144 -0.87 -9.57 7.25
C ARG A 144 0.16 -9.37 6.14
N ARG A 145 0.25 -8.15 5.60
CA ARG A 145 1.24 -7.81 4.57
C ARG A 145 2.62 -7.65 5.18
N SER A 146 3.66 -8.06 4.45
CA SER A 146 5.05 -7.78 4.79
C SER A 146 5.48 -6.37 4.36
N ARG A 147 4.79 -5.79 3.38
CA ARG A 147 4.98 -4.42 2.88
C ARG A 147 3.80 -3.55 3.25
N ILE A 148 4.10 -2.39 3.84
CA ILE A 148 3.11 -1.33 4.05
C ILE A 148 3.09 -0.46 2.79
N PRO A 149 1.92 -0.22 2.17
CA PRO A 149 1.85 0.64 1.00
C PRO A 149 2.34 2.06 1.30
N THR A 150 3.07 2.65 0.36
CA THR A 150 3.51 4.04 0.48
C THR A 150 2.30 4.97 0.31
N VAL A 151 2.09 5.88 1.26
CA VAL A 151 1.13 6.99 1.12
C VAL A 151 1.90 8.21 0.65
N TYR A 152 1.74 8.55 -0.63
CA TYR A 152 2.40 9.69 -1.26
C TYR A 152 1.78 11.02 -0.82
N ASP A 153 2.47 12.11 -1.12
CA ASP A 153 1.95 13.46 -0.90
C ASP A 153 0.75 13.76 -1.77
N LEU A 154 -0.02 14.79 -1.39
CA LEU A 154 -1.19 15.23 -2.15
C LEU A 154 -0.76 15.85 -3.47
N HIS A 155 -1.26 15.27 -4.57
CA HIS A 155 -1.04 15.80 -5.91
C HIS A 155 -2.23 16.66 -6.36
N SER A 156 -1.93 17.79 -6.98
CA SER A 156 -2.86 18.54 -7.84
C SER A 156 -2.98 17.86 -9.21
N THR A 157 -3.92 18.31 -10.04
CA THR A 157 -4.09 17.77 -11.40
C THR A 157 -2.83 17.94 -12.27
N PRO A 158 -2.13 19.10 -12.29
CA PRO A 158 -0.88 19.24 -13.03
C PRO A 158 0.24 18.31 -12.53
N GLU A 159 0.46 18.25 -11.22
CA GLU A 159 1.49 17.36 -10.62
C GLU A 159 1.20 15.90 -10.92
N LEU A 160 -0.08 15.49 -10.87
CA LEU A 160 -0.48 14.14 -11.25
C LEU A 160 -0.21 13.85 -12.74
N ALA A 161 -0.40 14.85 -13.62
CA ALA A 161 -0.11 14.68 -15.04
C ALA A 161 1.40 14.50 -15.30
N GLU A 162 2.25 15.21 -14.55
CA GLU A 162 3.71 15.07 -14.58
C GLU A 162 4.13 13.68 -14.10
N LEU A 163 3.62 13.24 -12.94
CA LEU A 163 3.85 11.88 -12.42
C LEU A 163 3.47 10.81 -13.44
N ILE A 164 2.27 10.93 -14.05
CA ILE A 164 1.80 9.98 -15.06
C ILE A 164 2.71 9.98 -16.30
N ALA A 165 3.20 11.15 -16.73
CA ALA A 165 4.12 11.22 -17.85
C ALA A 165 5.46 10.53 -17.55
N GLU A 166 5.99 10.75 -16.34
CA GLU A 166 7.23 10.14 -15.85
C GLU A 166 7.14 8.62 -15.78
N VAL A 167 6.15 8.07 -15.07
CA VAL A 167 6.02 6.62 -14.87
C VAL A 167 5.76 5.90 -16.20
N ARG A 168 5.02 6.53 -17.12
CA ARG A 168 4.84 5.98 -18.48
C ARG A 168 6.12 5.96 -19.29
N ALA A 169 6.99 6.97 -19.14
CA ALA A 169 8.30 6.98 -19.78
C ALA A 169 9.19 5.83 -19.26
N GLN A 170 8.99 5.42 -18.01
CA GLN A 170 9.65 4.27 -17.38
C GLN A 170 9.00 2.91 -17.72
N GLY A 171 7.88 2.91 -18.45
CA GLY A 171 7.21 1.69 -18.90
C GLY A 171 6.00 1.26 -18.07
N ALA A 172 5.59 2.04 -17.06
CA ALA A 172 4.37 1.75 -16.31
C ALA A 172 3.11 1.92 -17.18
N ALA A 173 2.13 1.04 -16.96
CA ALA A 173 0.80 1.20 -17.56
C ALA A 173 -0.09 2.07 -16.66
N VAL A 174 -0.90 2.92 -17.28
CA VAL A 174 -1.77 3.86 -16.54
C VAL A 174 -3.20 3.72 -17.05
N PHE A 175 -4.13 3.43 -16.15
CA PHE A 175 -5.55 3.26 -16.44
C PHE A 175 -6.37 4.29 -15.67
N ILE A 176 -7.27 4.97 -16.36
CA ILE A 176 -8.24 5.88 -15.74
C ILE A 176 -9.57 5.15 -15.65
N LEU A 177 -10.04 4.92 -14.43
CA LEU A 177 -11.30 4.24 -14.18
C LEU A 177 -12.44 5.27 -14.27
N HIS A 178 -13.29 5.12 -15.29
CA HIS A 178 -14.36 6.06 -15.59
C HIS A 178 -15.64 5.33 -15.97
N GLU A 179 -16.79 5.79 -15.46
CA GLU A 179 -18.10 5.15 -15.67
C GLU A 179 -18.53 5.13 -17.14
N GLN A 180 -18.11 6.13 -17.92
CA GLN A 180 -18.40 6.22 -19.36
C GLN A 180 -17.33 5.56 -20.24
N ALA A 181 -16.39 4.81 -19.66
CA ALA A 181 -15.37 4.12 -20.44
C ALA A 181 -16.03 3.02 -21.31
N SER A 182 -15.73 3.04 -22.61
CA SER A 182 -16.20 2.02 -23.56
C SER A 182 -15.32 0.77 -23.57
N GLU A 183 -14.09 0.87 -23.07
CA GLU A 183 -13.11 -0.21 -23.04
C GLU A 183 -13.08 -0.86 -21.64
N ARG A 184 -13.10 -2.20 -21.58
CA ARG A 184 -13.02 -2.94 -20.32
C ARG A 184 -11.56 -3.04 -19.87
N LEU A 185 -11.32 -2.86 -18.57
CA LEU A 185 -9.98 -3.00 -17.98
C LEU A 185 -9.37 -4.38 -18.26
N THR A 186 -10.16 -5.45 -18.19
CA THR A 186 -9.69 -6.82 -18.48
C THR A 186 -9.19 -6.98 -19.92
N THR A 187 -9.83 -6.32 -20.88
CA THR A 187 -9.38 -6.33 -22.28
C THR A 187 -8.05 -5.61 -22.43
N LEU A 188 -7.90 -4.45 -21.80
CA LEU A 188 -6.67 -3.66 -21.85
C LEU A 188 -5.49 -4.38 -21.19
N LEU A 189 -5.71 -4.96 -20.01
CA LEU A 189 -4.70 -5.78 -19.33
C LEU A 189 -4.31 -7.02 -20.15
N GLY A 190 -5.28 -7.65 -20.82
CA GLY A 190 -5.02 -8.80 -21.70
C GLY A 190 -4.19 -8.44 -22.94
N GLN A 191 -4.38 -7.25 -23.50
CA GLN A 191 -3.55 -6.74 -24.62
C GLN A 191 -2.12 -6.44 -24.18
N SER A 192 -1.94 -6.00 -22.94
CA SER A 192 -0.63 -5.76 -22.34
C SER A 192 0.04 -7.02 -21.81
N ALA A 193 -0.65 -8.17 -21.73
CA ALA A 193 -0.10 -9.40 -21.13
C ALA A 193 1.09 -10.01 -21.90
N GLY A 194 1.33 -9.60 -23.15
CA GLY A 194 2.54 -9.95 -23.92
C GLY A 194 3.79 -9.18 -23.47
N GLU A 195 3.62 -8.04 -22.81
CA GLU A 195 4.67 -7.27 -22.16
C GLU A 195 4.56 -7.55 -20.65
N ARG A 196 5.67 -7.91 -19.99
CA ARG A 196 5.63 -8.15 -18.53
C ARG A 196 5.42 -6.80 -17.83
N LEU A 197 4.17 -6.48 -17.49
CA LEU A 197 3.85 -5.30 -16.70
C LEU A 197 4.48 -5.43 -15.32
N GLY A 198 5.48 -4.60 -15.04
CA GLY A 198 6.08 -4.49 -13.71
C GLY A 198 5.33 -3.52 -12.81
N GLU A 199 4.68 -2.50 -13.39
CA GLU A 199 4.08 -1.39 -12.65
C GLU A 199 2.81 -0.87 -13.34
N ILE A 200 1.75 -0.66 -12.55
CA ILE A 200 0.45 -0.16 -13.00
C ILE A 200 -0.05 0.95 -12.07
N TYR A 201 -0.58 2.03 -12.66
CA TYR A 201 -1.35 3.06 -11.95
C TYR A 201 -2.83 2.95 -12.30
N LEU A 202 -3.68 2.89 -11.28
CA LEU A 202 -5.13 2.96 -11.40
C LEU A 202 -5.60 4.32 -10.88
N VAL A 203 -6.17 5.14 -11.76
CA VAL A 203 -6.64 6.49 -11.42
C VAL A 203 -8.15 6.48 -11.21
N VAL A 204 -8.57 6.77 -9.99
CA VAL A 204 -9.97 6.88 -9.56
C VAL A 204 -10.32 8.35 -9.39
N GLY A 205 -11.19 8.86 -10.25
CA GLY A 205 -11.64 10.24 -10.26
C GLY A 205 -12.64 10.61 -9.16
N PRO A 206 -12.88 11.90 -8.93
CA PRO A 206 -13.89 12.36 -7.99
C PRO A 206 -15.29 12.03 -8.51
N GLU A 207 -16.21 11.76 -7.59
CA GLU A 207 -17.61 11.51 -7.92
C GLU A 207 -18.24 12.70 -8.66
N GLY A 208 -18.93 12.42 -9.77
CA GLY A 208 -19.61 13.44 -10.56
C GLY A 208 -18.73 14.21 -11.55
N ALA A 209 -17.47 13.83 -11.76
CA ALA A 209 -16.68 14.37 -12.86
C ALA A 209 -17.16 13.80 -14.21
N SER A 210 -18.21 14.40 -14.77
CA SER A 210 -18.57 14.24 -16.17
C SER A 210 -17.40 14.73 -17.02
N ALA A 211 -16.83 13.82 -17.83
CA ALA A 211 -16.02 14.07 -19.02
C ALA A 211 -15.24 15.40 -19.04
N ASN A 212 -13.95 15.39 -18.70
CA ASN A 212 -12.89 16.35 -19.12
C ASN A 212 -11.74 16.52 -18.10
N VAL A 213 -11.44 15.56 -17.22
CA VAL A 213 -10.05 15.46 -16.74
C VAL A 213 -9.22 14.95 -17.93
N LYS A 214 -8.81 15.89 -18.79
CA LYS A 214 -7.87 15.66 -19.88
C LYS A 214 -6.47 15.50 -19.29
N LEU A 215 -6.25 14.41 -18.54
CA LEU A 215 -4.93 13.80 -18.54
C LEU A 215 -4.73 13.38 -20.00
N ARG A 216 -3.99 14.17 -20.78
CA ARG A 216 -3.72 13.88 -22.20
C ARG A 216 -2.92 12.58 -22.27
N CYS A 217 -3.60 11.44 -22.25
CA CYS A 217 -3.01 10.15 -22.57
C CYS A 217 -2.79 10.11 -24.09
N SER A 218 -1.58 10.48 -24.53
CA SER A 218 -1.12 10.10 -25.86
C SER A 218 -1.03 8.57 -25.90
N ARG A 219 -1.87 7.94 -26.74
CA ARG A 219 -1.74 6.51 -27.06
C ARG A 219 -0.30 6.28 -27.52
N ARG A 220 0.41 5.34 -26.86
CA ARG A 220 1.60 4.76 -27.48
C ARG A 220 1.07 4.07 -28.73
N ARG A 221 1.40 4.57 -29.93
CA ARG A 221 1.31 3.74 -31.12
C ARG A 221 2.37 2.67 -30.91
N VAL A 222 1.92 1.42 -30.75
CA VAL A 222 2.79 0.26 -30.89
C VAL A 222 3.27 0.30 -32.34
N PRO A 223 4.56 0.54 -32.62
CA PRO A 223 5.07 0.35 -33.97
C PRO A 223 4.95 -1.14 -34.33
N PRO A 224 4.70 -1.46 -35.61
CA PRO A 224 4.48 -2.84 -36.07
C PRO A 224 5.67 -3.76 -35.79
#